data_AF-A0A7S4QY00-F1
#
_entry.id   AF-A0A7S4QY00-F1
#
_cell.length_a   1.000
_cell.length_b   1.000
_cell.length_c   1.000
_cell.angle_alpha   90.00
_cell.angle_beta   90.00
_cell.angle_gamma   90.00
#
_symmetry.space_group_name_H-M   'P 1'
#
loop_
_entity.id
_entity.type
_entity.pdbx_description
1 polymer ?
#
loop_
_entity_poly.entity_id
_entity_poly.type
_entity_poly.pdbx_seq_one_letter_code
_entity_poly.pdbx_strand_id
1 'polypeptide(L)'
;SALDDPTDSEDDDDDDDDDEPKSSALTTKSRSSRAPATSESIATLLTQALLSNDDAQLEVALHVPDVRIINASLKALKGHPYKQEEEKNKQHSQQQSRAEFEYHQKGEILAALLAKLVTRLARAPSRAQNLGGWLRGTLVALKEHNEQSSGSGSGMKKGGGGGGNEIDLASKLAPLKNLLNDRVESFPHLLRLEGRLSLLGNRG
;
A
#
# COMPACT_ATOMS: atom_id res chain seq x y z
N SER A 1 39.56 -68.20 30.36
CA SER A 1 40.01 -67.13 31.26
C SER A 1 38.85 -66.15 31.36
N ALA A 2 37.92 -66.22 32.30
CA ALA A 2 38.02 -66.33 33.77
C ALA A 2 38.82 -65.16 34.37
N LEU A 3 38.09 -64.27 35.07
CA LEU A 3 38.41 -63.32 36.16
C LEU A 3 37.15 -62.42 36.29
N ASP A 4 36.23 -62.64 37.24
CA ASP A 4 36.23 -62.15 38.66
C ASP A 4 36.16 -60.60 38.71
N ASP A 5 35.35 -59.89 39.50
CA ASP A 5 34.55 -60.11 40.72
C ASP A 5 33.69 -58.81 40.94
N PRO A 6 32.69 -58.76 41.86
CA PRO A 6 31.64 -57.75 41.95
C PRO A 6 31.97 -56.61 42.93
N THR A 7 31.25 -55.50 42.79
CA THR A 7 30.96 -54.62 43.92
C THR A 7 29.50 -54.18 43.87
N ASP A 8 28.74 -54.86 44.69
CA ASP A 8 27.60 -54.39 45.44
C ASP A 8 27.95 -53.11 46.22
N SER A 9 27.07 -52.12 46.15
CA SER A 9 27.01 -50.98 47.06
C SER A 9 25.59 -50.42 46.98
N GLU A 10 24.75 -50.93 47.87
CA GLU A 10 23.56 -50.25 48.40
C GLU A 10 23.97 -49.02 49.23
N ASP A 11 22.96 -48.23 49.65
CA ASP A 11 22.98 -46.94 50.38
C ASP A 11 23.13 -45.70 49.47
N ASP A 12 22.32 -44.64 49.59
CA ASP A 12 21.28 -44.31 50.56
C ASP A 12 20.42 -43.19 49.94
N ASP A 13 19.20 -43.08 50.45
CA ASP A 13 18.22 -42.03 50.15
C ASP A 13 18.79 -40.62 50.32
N ASP A 14 18.41 -39.70 49.42
CA ASP A 14 18.09 -38.34 49.84
C ASP A 14 17.08 -37.74 48.85
N ASP A 15 15.88 -37.53 49.38
CA ASP A 15 14.84 -36.65 48.88
C ASP A 15 15.41 -35.26 48.57
N ASP A 16 15.21 -34.79 47.34
CA ASP A 16 14.94 -33.37 47.14
C ASP A 16 13.94 -33.23 45.98
N ASP A 17 12.71 -32.93 46.40
CA ASP A 17 11.66 -32.33 45.59
C ASP A 17 12.21 -31.14 44.80
N ASP A 18 12.23 -31.24 43.47
CA ASP A 18 12.11 -30.05 42.63
C ASP A 18 11.37 -30.38 41.32
N ASP A 19 10.11 -29.95 41.30
CA ASP A 19 9.21 -29.92 40.15
C ASP A 19 9.84 -29.13 38.98
N GLU A 20 10.50 -29.80 38.04
CA GLU A 20 10.74 -29.27 36.70
C GLU A 20 10.03 -30.10 35.60
N PRO A 21 8.95 -29.60 34.98
CA PRO A 21 8.39 -30.22 33.79
C PRO A 21 9.23 -29.90 32.54
N LYS A 22 10.17 -30.79 32.19
CA LYS A 22 10.94 -30.69 30.93
C LYS A 22 10.17 -31.21 29.71
N SER A 23 9.54 -30.24 29.05
CA SER A 23 9.43 -30.05 27.59
C SER A 23 8.82 -31.17 26.74
N SER A 24 7.49 -31.21 26.73
CA SER A 24 6.67 -31.65 25.61
C SER A 24 6.89 -30.75 24.37
N ALA A 25 7.28 -31.38 23.26
CA ALA A 25 7.00 -31.00 21.87
C ALA A 25 6.89 -29.49 21.53
N LEU A 26 8.03 -28.89 21.17
CA LEU A 26 8.11 -27.62 20.44
C LEU A 26 7.57 -27.78 19.00
N THR A 27 6.25 -27.69 18.82
CA THR A 27 5.69 -27.22 17.54
C THR A 27 5.56 -25.71 17.63
N THR A 28 6.63 -24.99 17.32
CA THR A 28 6.59 -23.54 17.13
C THR A 28 5.85 -23.23 15.83
N LYS A 29 4.52 -23.31 15.86
CA LYS A 29 3.67 -22.61 14.89
C LYS A 29 3.63 -21.15 15.31
N SER A 30 4.68 -20.42 14.94
CA SER A 30 4.72 -18.95 15.02
C SER A 30 3.72 -18.38 14.02
N ARG A 31 2.43 -18.42 14.39
CA ARG A 31 1.47 -17.47 13.85
C ARG A 31 1.87 -16.11 14.39
N SER A 32 2.75 -15.44 13.64
CA SER A 32 2.99 -14.01 13.75
C SER A 32 1.64 -13.31 13.69
N SER A 33 1.13 -12.92 14.86
CA SER A 33 0.03 -11.97 14.98
C SER A 33 0.60 -10.62 14.54
N ARG A 34 0.67 -10.41 13.23
CA ARG A 34 0.91 -9.09 12.67
C ARG A 34 -0.16 -8.18 13.25
N ALA A 35 0.27 -7.21 14.06
CA ALA A 35 -0.59 -6.14 14.51
C ALA A 35 -1.36 -5.58 13.30
N PRO A 36 -2.67 -5.33 13.41
CA PRO A 36 -3.44 -4.79 12.30
C PRO A 36 -2.76 -3.50 11.86
N ALA A 37 -2.23 -3.50 10.63
CA ALA A 37 -1.62 -2.32 10.06
C ALA A 37 -2.67 -1.21 10.07
N THR A 38 -2.45 -0.20 10.91
CA THR A 38 -3.37 0.93 11.01
C THR A 38 -3.21 1.75 9.73
N SER A 39 -4.31 2.28 9.20
CA SER A 39 -4.28 3.09 7.98
C SER A 39 -3.32 4.28 8.05
N GLU A 40 -3.11 4.82 9.25
CA GLU A 40 -2.14 5.88 9.51
C GLU A 40 -0.70 5.39 9.36
N SER A 41 -0.37 4.22 9.92
CA SER A 41 0.98 3.64 9.78
C SER A 41 1.35 3.35 8.32
N ILE A 42 0.36 2.94 7.51
CA ILE A 42 0.55 2.71 6.08
C ILE A 42 0.70 4.05 5.35
N ALA A 43 -0.07 5.07 5.70
CA ALA A 43 0.06 6.40 5.10
C ALA A 43 1.44 7.02 5.39
N THR A 44 1.95 6.89 6.63
CA THR A 44 3.30 7.35 6.98
C THR A 44 4.36 6.56 6.24
N LEU A 45 4.22 5.24 6.14
CA LEU A 45 5.16 4.39 5.42
C LEU A 45 5.18 4.71 3.93
N LEU A 46 4.02 4.92 3.31
CA LEU A 46 3.91 5.34 1.90
C LEU A 46 4.59 6.68 1.68
N THR A 47 4.35 7.66 2.56
CA THR A 47 4.98 8.98 2.47
C THR A 47 6.50 8.86 2.54
N GLN A 48 7.02 8.12 3.53
CA GLN A 48 8.46 7.90 3.70
C GLN A 48 9.07 7.17 2.51
N ALA A 49 8.45 6.08 2.05
CA ALA A 49 8.93 5.28 0.93
C ALA A 49 8.95 6.08 -0.39
N LEU A 50 7.93 6.92 -0.62
CA LEU A 50 7.86 7.75 -1.83
C LEU A 50 8.87 8.91 -1.78
N LEU A 51 9.08 9.54 -0.63
CA LEU A 51 10.06 10.62 -0.47
C LEU A 51 11.51 10.11 -0.51
N SER A 52 11.78 8.94 0.05
CA SER A 52 13.11 8.30 0.03
C SER A 52 13.38 7.47 -1.22
N ASN A 53 12.36 7.29 -2.07
CA ASN A 53 12.40 6.39 -3.23
C ASN A 53 12.77 4.92 -2.87
N ASP A 54 12.40 4.48 -1.66
CA ASP A 54 12.59 3.12 -1.17
C ASP A 54 11.51 2.19 -1.73
N ASP A 55 11.86 1.46 -2.80
CA ASP A 55 10.94 0.53 -3.44
C ASP A 55 10.62 -0.68 -2.54
N ALA A 56 11.50 -1.08 -1.62
CA ALA A 56 11.25 -2.23 -0.73
C ALA A 56 10.19 -1.89 0.34
N GLN A 57 10.30 -0.72 0.96
CA GLN A 57 9.28 -0.23 1.88
C GLN A 57 7.93 0.00 1.19
N LEU A 58 7.96 0.52 -0.05
CA LEU A 58 6.76 0.70 -0.84
C LEU A 58 6.07 -0.64 -1.13
N GLU A 59 6.83 -1.69 -1.41
CA GLU A 59 6.28 -3.04 -1.60
C GLU A 59 5.59 -3.58 -0.33
N VAL A 60 6.17 -3.35 0.84
CA VAL A 60 5.55 -3.75 2.12
C VAL A 60 4.21 -3.04 2.32
N ALA A 61 4.14 -1.74 2.04
CA ALA A 61 2.91 -0.96 2.15
C ALA A 61 1.83 -1.43 1.16
N LEU A 62 2.22 -1.73 -0.08
CA LEU A 62 1.30 -2.13 -1.15
C LEU A 62 0.80 -3.58 -1.03
N HIS A 63 1.38 -4.38 -0.14
CA HIS A 63 0.96 -5.77 0.08
C HIS A 63 -0.40 -5.87 0.80
N VAL A 64 -0.91 -4.78 1.36
CA VAL A 64 -2.20 -4.76 2.06
C VAL A 64 -3.35 -4.92 1.06
N PRO A 65 -4.17 -6.00 1.15
CA PRO A 65 -5.23 -6.27 0.20
C PRO A 65 -6.60 -5.66 0.58
N ASP A 66 -6.80 -5.27 1.85
CA ASP A 66 -8.10 -4.77 2.32
C ASP A 66 -8.38 -3.37 1.76
N VAL A 67 -9.38 -3.29 0.88
CA VAL A 67 -9.83 -2.06 0.21
C VAL A 67 -10.19 -0.96 1.21
N ARG A 68 -10.73 -1.30 2.39
CA ARG A 68 -11.09 -0.31 3.42
C ARG A 68 -9.84 0.33 4.00
N ILE A 69 -8.80 -0.47 4.24
CA ILE A 69 -7.51 0.01 4.74
C ILE A 69 -6.81 0.85 3.67
N ILE A 70 -6.83 0.41 2.40
CA ILE A 70 -6.30 1.18 1.26
C ILE A 70 -6.94 2.57 1.23
N ASN A 71 -8.27 2.63 1.20
CA ASN A 71 -9.00 3.89 1.11
C ASN A 71 -8.76 4.79 2.34
N ALA A 72 -8.74 4.22 3.54
CA ALA A 72 -8.44 4.96 4.76
C ALA A 72 -7.00 5.51 4.75
N SER A 73 -6.04 4.73 4.24
CA SER A 73 -4.63 5.14 4.13
C SER A 73 -4.45 6.27 3.12
N LEU A 74 -5.13 6.19 1.98
CA LEU A 74 -5.12 7.25 0.97
C LEU A 74 -5.83 8.52 1.45
N LYS A 75 -6.90 8.38 2.23
CA LYS A 75 -7.56 9.52 2.88
C LYS A 75 -6.65 10.20 3.90
N ALA A 76 -5.91 9.42 4.69
CA ALA A 76 -4.90 9.96 5.60
C ALA A 76 -3.75 10.65 4.84
N LEU A 77 -3.30 10.06 3.71
CA LEU A 77 -2.25 10.59 2.84
C LEU A 77 -2.64 11.94 2.19
N LYS A 78 -3.90 12.08 1.79
CA LYS A 78 -4.45 13.33 1.25
C LYS A 78 -4.48 14.46 2.30
N GLY A 79 -4.42 14.12 3.59
CA GLY A 79 -4.64 15.05 4.68
C GLY A 79 -6.12 15.42 4.77
N HIS A 80 -6.69 15.38 5.96
CA HIS A 80 -8.03 15.94 6.16
C HIS A 80 -7.91 17.47 6.06
N PRO A 81 -8.63 18.16 5.16
CA PRO A 81 -8.79 19.59 5.30
C PRO A 81 -9.55 19.83 6.61
N TYR A 82 -8.89 20.49 7.55
CA TYR A 82 -9.48 21.29 8.62
C TYR A 82 -10.53 20.60 9.54
N LYS A 83 -10.08 20.12 10.71
CA LYS A 83 -10.77 20.44 11.97
C LYS A 83 -10.07 21.66 12.56
N GLN A 84 -10.38 22.83 12.03
CA GLN A 84 -10.01 24.13 12.62
C GLN A 84 -11.31 24.97 12.67
N GLU A 85 -12.37 24.36 13.18
CA GLU A 85 -13.44 25.16 13.77
C GLU A 85 -12.97 25.50 15.19
N GLU A 86 -12.99 26.80 15.49
CA GLU A 86 -12.74 27.38 16.81
C GLU A 86 -11.26 27.36 17.27
N GLU A 87 -10.46 28.32 16.80
CA GLU A 87 -10.07 29.46 17.66
C GLU A 87 -9.15 30.47 16.95
N LYS A 88 -9.75 31.64 16.70
CA LYS A 88 -9.20 33.00 16.87
C LYS A 88 -7.91 33.41 16.12
N ASN A 89 -8.17 34.17 15.05
CA ASN A 89 -7.80 35.58 14.86
C ASN A 89 -6.32 36.02 15.05
N LYS A 90 -5.75 36.51 13.93
CA LYS A 90 -4.61 37.46 13.77
C LYS A 90 -3.20 36.96 13.41
N GLN A 91 -3.01 35.74 12.89
CA GLN A 91 -1.76 35.32 12.20
C GLN A 91 -1.99 34.75 10.78
N HIS A 92 -2.95 35.32 10.05
CA HIS A 92 -3.55 34.69 8.86
C HIS A 92 -2.63 34.58 7.63
N SER A 93 -1.64 35.46 7.43
CA SER A 93 -0.84 35.45 6.18
C SER A 93 0.27 34.40 6.14
N GLN A 94 0.86 34.03 7.29
CA GLN A 94 1.94 33.03 7.34
C GLN A 94 1.43 31.59 7.45
N GLN A 95 0.25 31.38 8.06
CA GLN A 95 -0.35 30.05 8.15
C GLN A 95 -0.97 29.61 6.81
N GLN A 96 -1.48 30.55 6.02
CA GLN A 96 -2.08 30.26 4.72
C GLN A 96 -1.05 29.73 3.71
N SER A 97 0.15 30.32 3.64
CA SER A 97 1.22 29.84 2.76
C SER A 97 1.75 28.44 3.15
N ARG A 98 1.79 28.13 4.46
CA ARG A 98 2.19 26.80 4.94
C ARG A 98 1.16 25.72 4.59
N ALA A 99 -0.12 26.02 4.74
CA ALA A 99 -1.20 25.07 4.43
C ALA A 99 -1.28 24.78 2.93
N GLU A 100 -1.13 25.81 2.08
CA GLU A 100 -1.09 25.67 0.63
C GLU A 100 0.10 24.82 0.16
N PHE A 101 1.30 25.04 0.74
CA PHE A 101 2.48 24.23 0.45
C PHE A 101 2.27 22.75 0.78
N GLU A 102 1.73 22.45 1.96
CA GLU A 102 1.44 21.08 2.38
C GLU A 102 0.42 20.40 1.47
N TYR A 103 -0.57 21.16 0.97
CA TYR A 103 -1.57 20.65 0.04
C TYR A 103 -0.95 20.25 -1.31
N HIS A 104 -0.09 21.08 -1.88
CA HIS A 104 0.61 20.78 -3.12
C HIS A 104 1.52 19.55 -2.97
N GLN A 105 2.27 19.47 -1.88
CA GLN A 105 3.14 18.34 -1.57
C GLN A 105 2.37 17.01 -1.54
N LYS A 106 1.16 16.98 -0.97
CA LYS A 106 0.33 15.77 -0.94
C LYS A 106 -0.15 15.34 -2.33
N GLY A 107 -0.48 16.29 -3.19
CA GLY A 107 -0.82 16.03 -4.60
C GLY A 107 0.36 15.40 -5.36
N GLU A 108 1.58 15.89 -5.10
CA GLU A 108 2.81 15.32 -5.68
C GLU A 108 3.08 13.90 -5.18
N ILE A 109 2.87 13.62 -3.89
CA ILE A 109 3.02 12.28 -3.32
C ILE A 109 2.02 11.30 -3.96
N LEU A 110 0.76 11.71 -4.15
CA LEU A 110 -0.25 10.89 -4.82
C LEU A 110 0.10 10.65 -6.29
N ALA A 111 0.63 11.64 -6.99
CA ALA A 111 1.10 11.50 -8.37
C ALA A 111 2.31 10.55 -8.47
N ALA A 112 3.26 10.66 -7.53
CA ALA A 112 4.41 9.75 -7.44
C ALA A 112 3.97 8.31 -7.16
N LEU A 113 3.00 8.11 -6.25
CA LEU A 113 2.40 6.81 -5.99
C LEU A 113 1.77 6.22 -7.25
N LEU A 114 0.98 7.01 -7.98
CA LEU A 114 0.38 6.59 -9.24
C LEU A 114 1.45 6.14 -10.25
N ALA A 115 2.49 6.95 -10.46
CA ALA A 115 3.57 6.61 -11.39
C ALA A 115 4.24 5.28 -10.99
N LYS A 116 4.56 5.12 -9.70
CA LYS A 116 5.15 3.90 -9.13
C LYS A 116 4.25 2.67 -9.27
N LEU A 117 2.94 2.82 -9.14
CA LEU A 117 1.96 1.76 -9.38
C LEU A 117 1.89 1.36 -10.85
N VAL A 118 1.86 2.33 -11.76
CA VAL A 118 1.82 2.11 -13.21
C VAL A 118 3.07 1.38 -13.68
N THR A 119 4.27 1.83 -13.27
CA THR A 119 5.53 1.16 -13.62
C THR A 119 5.57 -0.28 -13.13
N ARG A 120 5.09 -0.55 -11.90
CA ARG A 120 5.02 -1.91 -11.36
C ARG A 120 4.03 -2.78 -12.14
N LEU A 121 2.87 -2.24 -12.48
CA LEU A 121 1.86 -2.94 -13.26
C LEU A 121 2.35 -3.24 -14.69
N ALA A 122 3.14 -2.35 -15.28
CA ALA A 122 3.77 -2.53 -16.59
C ALA A 122 4.77 -3.69 -16.57
N ARG A 123 5.62 -3.75 -15.52
CA ARG A 123 6.66 -4.78 -15.38
C ARG A 123 6.10 -6.15 -15.01
N ALA A 124 5.04 -6.20 -14.21
CA ALA A 124 4.44 -7.44 -13.72
C ALA A 124 2.90 -7.41 -13.80
N PRO A 125 2.32 -7.74 -14.98
CA PRO A 125 0.87 -7.71 -15.21
C PRO A 125 0.06 -8.60 -14.26
N SER A 126 0.64 -9.70 -13.78
CA SER A 126 0.01 -10.62 -12.81
C SER A 126 -0.36 -9.93 -11.49
N ARG A 127 0.28 -8.81 -11.15
CA ARG A 127 0.00 -8.02 -9.95
C ARG A 127 -1.25 -7.15 -10.07
N ALA A 128 -1.92 -7.13 -11.21
CA ALA A 128 -3.09 -6.29 -11.46
C ALA A 128 -4.20 -6.47 -10.40
N GLN A 129 -4.41 -7.70 -9.93
CA GLN A 129 -5.42 -7.98 -8.91
C GLN A 129 -5.07 -7.31 -7.57
N ASN A 130 -3.82 -7.42 -7.13
CA ASN A 130 -3.36 -6.87 -5.85
C ASN A 130 -3.21 -5.33 -5.91
N LEU A 131 -2.66 -4.81 -7.01
CA LEU A 131 -2.44 -3.37 -7.17
C LEU A 131 -3.68 -2.62 -7.62
N GLY A 132 -4.72 -3.31 -8.13
CA GLY A 132 -5.92 -2.66 -8.67
C GLY A 132 -6.70 -1.87 -7.62
N GLY A 133 -6.72 -2.32 -6.36
CA GLY A 133 -7.30 -1.56 -5.24
C GLY A 133 -6.58 -0.23 -5.02
N TRP A 134 -5.26 -0.29 -4.93
CA TRP A 134 -4.39 0.88 -4.79
C TRP A 134 -4.53 1.84 -5.97
N LEU A 135 -4.49 1.34 -7.20
CA LEU A 135 -4.60 2.15 -8.41
C LEU A 135 -5.93 2.92 -8.45
N ARG A 136 -7.05 2.24 -8.21
CA ARG A 136 -8.37 2.88 -8.17
C ARG A 136 -8.47 3.91 -7.06
N GLY A 137 -8.01 3.56 -5.86
CA GLY A 137 -8.03 4.48 -4.72
C GLY A 137 -7.20 5.73 -5.00
N THR A 138 -5.99 5.58 -5.54
CA THR A 138 -5.11 6.71 -5.85
C THR A 138 -5.72 7.62 -6.92
N LEU A 139 -6.37 7.07 -7.94
CA LEU A 139 -7.09 7.86 -8.95
C LEU A 139 -8.23 8.68 -8.35
N VAL A 140 -9.02 8.08 -7.44
CA VAL A 140 -10.09 8.79 -6.73
C VAL A 140 -9.50 9.90 -5.86
N ALA A 141 -8.47 9.60 -5.07
CA ALA A 141 -7.80 10.57 -4.22
C ALA A 141 -7.21 11.76 -5.01
N LEU A 142 -6.60 11.49 -6.17
CA LEU A 142 -6.07 12.52 -7.08
C LEU A 142 -7.19 13.38 -7.67
N LYS A 143 -8.29 12.76 -8.12
CA LYS A 143 -9.43 13.49 -8.66
C LYS A 143 -9.99 14.46 -7.62
N GLU A 144 -10.26 13.97 -6.41
CA GLU A 144 -10.82 14.79 -5.35
C GLU A 144 -9.84 15.90 -4.89
N HIS A 145 -8.52 15.67 -4.96
CA HIS A 145 -7.50 16.69 -4.68
C HIS A 145 -7.53 17.81 -5.74
N ASN A 146 -7.76 17.48 -7.01
CA ASN A 146 -7.92 18.51 -8.05
C ASN A 146 -9.26 19.27 -7.95
N GLU A 147 -10.35 18.59 -7.55
CA GLU A 147 -11.67 19.25 -7.35
C GLU A 147 -11.64 20.25 -6.18
N GLN A 148 -10.92 19.93 -5.10
CA GLN A 148 -10.78 20.83 -3.95
C GLN A 148 -9.93 22.07 -4.26
N SER A 149 -8.94 21.96 -5.15
CA SER A 149 -8.15 23.11 -5.61
C SER A 149 -8.97 24.10 -6.47
N SER A 150 -10.01 23.62 -7.16
CA SER A 150 -10.83 24.45 -8.06
C SER A 150 -12.07 25.07 -7.40
N GLY A 151 -12.52 24.55 -6.25
CA GLY A 151 -13.75 24.97 -5.58
C GLY A 151 -13.65 26.17 -4.62
N SER A 152 -12.45 26.62 -4.23
CA SER A 152 -12.29 27.66 -3.18
C SER A 152 -12.30 29.12 -3.68
N GLY A 153 -12.76 29.37 -4.91
CA GLY A 153 -12.74 30.69 -5.55
C GLY A 153 -14.12 31.17 -5.99
N SER A 154 -15.03 31.43 -5.05
CA SER A 154 -16.24 32.21 -5.33
C SER A 154 -15.85 33.65 -5.64
N GLY A 155 -15.77 34.01 -6.93
CA GLY A 155 -15.68 35.41 -7.35
C GLY A 155 -15.00 35.61 -8.71
N MET A 156 -15.80 35.61 -9.77
CA MET A 156 -15.56 36.31 -11.04
C MET A 156 -14.19 36.08 -11.72
N LYS A 157 -14.11 35.09 -12.64
CA LYS A 157 -13.25 35.25 -13.82
C LYS A 157 -13.78 34.47 -15.02
N LYS A 158 -14.56 35.18 -15.86
CA LYS A 158 -14.68 34.85 -17.28
C LYS A 158 -13.33 35.19 -17.93
N GLY A 159 -12.69 34.21 -18.56
CA GLY A 159 -11.48 34.43 -19.36
C GLY A 159 -10.55 33.25 -19.27
N GLY A 160 -10.43 32.49 -20.37
CA GLY A 160 -9.75 31.21 -20.47
C GLY A 160 -8.34 31.16 -19.89
N GLY A 161 -8.01 30.01 -19.30
CA GLY A 161 -6.71 29.77 -18.67
C GLY A 161 -6.71 28.65 -17.62
N GLY A 162 -7.81 27.92 -17.43
CA GLY A 162 -7.92 26.83 -16.44
C GLY A 162 -7.19 25.52 -16.80
N GLY A 163 -6.27 25.54 -17.78
CA GLY A 163 -5.63 24.33 -18.28
C GLY A 163 -4.42 23.84 -17.47
N GLY A 164 -3.83 24.65 -16.59
CA GLY A 164 -2.55 24.31 -15.96
C GLY A 164 -2.56 22.99 -15.18
N ASN A 165 -3.54 22.81 -14.28
CA ASN A 165 -3.61 21.62 -13.43
C ASN A 165 -4.21 20.41 -14.17
N GLU A 166 -5.07 20.65 -15.16
CA GLU A 166 -5.69 19.59 -15.97
C GLU A 166 -4.68 19.00 -16.97
N ILE A 167 -3.85 19.84 -17.58
CA ILE A 167 -2.75 19.42 -18.46
C ILE A 167 -1.71 18.60 -17.66
N ASP A 168 -1.42 18.98 -16.42
CA ASP A 168 -0.50 18.24 -15.56
C ASP A 168 -1.09 16.91 -15.08
N LEU A 169 -2.40 16.83 -14.77
CA LEU A 169 -3.04 15.55 -14.48
C LEU A 169 -3.08 14.64 -15.73
N ALA A 170 -3.41 15.20 -16.89
CA ALA A 170 -3.46 14.44 -18.14
C ALA A 170 -2.08 13.85 -18.48
N SER A 171 -1.00 14.60 -18.27
CA SER A 171 0.37 14.11 -18.48
C SER A 171 0.72 12.98 -17.49
N LYS A 172 0.32 13.10 -16.22
CA LYS A 172 0.50 12.06 -15.18
C LYS A 172 -0.30 10.79 -15.45
N LEU A 173 -1.46 10.90 -16.12
CA LEU A 173 -2.31 9.76 -16.49
C LEU A 173 -1.93 9.10 -17.82
N ALA A 174 -1.16 9.79 -18.67
CA ALA A 174 -0.81 9.28 -20.00
C ALA A 174 -0.14 7.89 -19.98
N PRO A 175 0.83 7.59 -19.09
CA PRO A 175 1.43 6.26 -19.01
C PRO A 175 0.42 5.15 -18.68
N LEU A 176 -0.53 5.43 -17.78
CA LEU A 176 -1.60 4.49 -17.44
C LEU A 176 -2.52 4.24 -18.63
N LYS A 177 -2.91 5.31 -19.34
CA LYS A 177 -3.77 5.23 -20.53
C LYS A 177 -3.13 4.38 -21.62
N ASN A 178 -1.85 4.62 -21.91
CA ASN A 178 -1.11 3.86 -22.92
C ASN A 178 -1.05 2.37 -22.55
N LEU A 179 -0.69 2.06 -21.30
CA LEU A 179 -0.64 0.68 -20.80
C LEU A 179 -1.99 -0.04 -20.92
N LEU A 180 -3.09 0.65 -20.60
CA LEU A 180 -4.43 0.07 -20.72
C LEU A 180 -4.81 -0.14 -22.18
N ASN A 181 -4.47 0.80 -23.06
CA ASN A 181 -4.77 0.71 -24.48
C ASN A 181 -4.07 -0.50 -25.13
N ASP A 182 -2.76 -0.67 -24.89
CA ASP A 182 -1.99 -1.81 -25.41
C ASP A 182 -2.60 -3.17 -24.99
N ARG A 183 -3.13 -3.24 -23.76
CA ARG A 183 -3.80 -4.45 -23.25
C ARG A 183 -5.16 -4.69 -23.89
N VAL A 184 -5.94 -3.63 -24.10
CA VAL A 184 -7.24 -3.74 -24.77
C VAL A 184 -7.06 -4.14 -26.22
N GLU A 185 -6.05 -3.62 -26.91
CA GLU A 185 -5.74 -3.96 -28.31
C GLU A 185 -5.30 -5.42 -28.50
N SER A 186 -4.61 -6.01 -27.50
CA SER A 186 -4.18 -7.41 -27.55
C SER A 186 -5.29 -8.41 -27.13
N PHE A 187 -6.34 -7.94 -26.46
CA PHE A 187 -7.40 -8.80 -25.92
C PHE A 187 -8.16 -9.63 -26.97
N PRO A 188 -8.53 -9.12 -28.16
CA PRO A 188 -9.16 -9.92 -29.20
C PRO A 188 -8.30 -11.09 -29.69
N HIS A 189 -6.98 -10.93 -29.71
CA HIS A 189 -6.05 -12.00 -30.09
C HIS A 189 -5.99 -13.11 -29.04
N LEU A 190 -5.99 -12.73 -27.75
CA LEU A 190 -6.05 -13.66 -26.62
C LEU A 190 -7.35 -14.48 -26.62
N LEU A 191 -8.51 -13.85 -26.85
CA LEU A 191 -9.79 -14.55 -26.95
C LEU A 191 -9.82 -15.59 -28.08
N ARG A 192 -9.25 -15.25 -29.25
CA ARG A 192 -9.13 -16.20 -30.37
C ARG A 192 -8.23 -17.37 -30.01
N LEU A 193 -7.12 -17.12 -29.32
CA LEU A 193 -6.20 -18.16 -28.86
C LEU A 193 -6.88 -19.10 -27.85
N GLU A 194 -7.58 -18.54 -26.87
CA GLU A 194 -8.36 -19.29 -25.88
C GLU A 194 -9.39 -20.21 -26.56
N GLY A 195 -10.14 -19.71 -27.54
CA GLY A 195 -11.09 -20.51 -28.31
C GLY A 195 -10.41 -21.68 -29.03
N ARG A 196 -9.24 -21.46 -29.65
CA ARG A 196 -8.47 -22.53 -30.30
C ARG A 196 -7.91 -23.55 -29.30
N LEU A 197 -7.44 -23.11 -28.14
CA LEU A 197 -6.95 -24.00 -27.08
C LEU A 197 -8.09 -24.84 -26.50
N SER A 198 -9.28 -24.28 -26.33
CA SER A 198 -10.47 -25.02 -25.88
C SER A 198 -10.84 -26.18 -26.83
N LEU A 199 -10.73 -25.97 -28.14
CA LEU A 199 -10.94 -27.02 -29.15
C LEU A 199 -9.89 -28.15 -29.07
N LEU A 200 -8.67 -27.85 -28.63
CA LEU A 200 -7.62 -28.86 -28.45
C LEU A 200 -7.76 -29.59 -27.10
N GLY A 201 -8.17 -28.89 -26.04
CA GLY A 201 -8.36 -29.46 -24.70
C GLY A 201 -9.51 -30.46 -24.62
N ASN A 202 -10.56 -30.30 -25.44
CA ASN A 202 -11.68 -31.25 -25.52
C ASN A 202 -11.39 -32.53 -26.31
N ARG A 203 -10.13 -32.78 -26.71
CA ARG A 203 -9.72 -33.97 -27.47
C ARG A 203 -8.87 -34.98 -26.66
N GLY A 204 -8.77 -34.82 -25.34
CA GLY A 204 -8.22 -35.81 -24.41
C GLY A 204 -9.32 -36.43 -23.56
#